data_AF-A0A5F8GSE8-F1
#
_entry.id   AF-A0A5F8GSE8-F1
#
_cell.length_a   1.000
_cell.length_b   1.000
_cell.length_c   1.000
_cell.angle_alpha   90.00
_cell.angle_beta   90.00
_cell.angle_gamma   90.00
#
_symmetry.space_group_name_H-M   'P 1'
#
loop_
_entity.id
_entity.type
_entity.pdbx_description
1 polymer ?
#
loop_
_entity_poly.entity_id
_entity_poly.type
_entity_poly.pdbx_seq_one_letter_code
_entity_poly.pdbx_strand_id
1 'polypeptide(L)'
;MPRQRKRACQDTPEPETEAPAGKLVKANKAEIPAEPLGEAKTSDSPEKNRATKESGNETSRYWLMKSEPESRLEKGIDVKFGIEDLKAQPRQTACWDGVRNYQARNFLRTMKLGEKAFFYHSNCKEPGIAGLVKIVKEAYPDHTQFEKDSPHYDPSSKKDNPKWSMENLILS
;
A
#
# COMPACT_ATOMS: atom_id res chain seq x y z
N MET A 1 -14.94 -6.15 -31.77
CA MET A 1 -15.21 -5.91 -30.34
C MET A 1 -13.99 -5.27 -29.73
N PRO A 2 -14.11 -4.15 -28.99
CA PRO A 2 -12.97 -3.55 -28.30
C PRO A 2 -12.43 -4.51 -27.23
N ARG A 3 -11.10 -4.52 -27.04
CA ARG A 3 -10.46 -5.38 -26.05
C ARG A 3 -10.70 -4.81 -24.66
N GLN A 4 -11.27 -5.61 -23.77
CA GLN A 4 -11.38 -5.26 -22.36
C GLN A 4 -10.01 -5.28 -21.70
N ARG A 5 -9.76 -4.30 -20.84
CA ARG A 5 -8.60 -4.27 -19.96
C ARG A 5 -8.69 -5.37 -18.90
N LYS A 6 -7.58 -6.08 -18.68
CA LYS A 6 -7.47 -7.06 -17.59
C LYS A 6 -6.82 -6.38 -16.37
N ARG A 7 -7.51 -6.38 -15.23
CA ARG A 7 -6.98 -5.91 -13.92
C ARG A 7 -6.63 -7.10 -13.02
N ALA A 8 -5.83 -8.02 -13.53
CA ALA A 8 -5.34 -9.12 -12.71
C ALA A 8 -4.30 -8.56 -11.74
N CYS A 9 -4.57 -8.62 -10.43
CA CYS A 9 -3.53 -8.46 -9.42
C CYS A 9 -2.48 -9.52 -9.71
N GLN A 10 -1.26 -9.12 -10.06
CA GLN A 10 -0.14 -10.05 -10.06
C GLN A 10 0.04 -10.49 -8.61
N ASP A 11 -0.28 -11.75 -8.32
CA ASP A 11 0.02 -12.38 -7.04
C ASP A 11 1.55 -12.37 -6.88
N THR A 12 2.06 -11.38 -6.17
CA THR A 12 3.41 -11.48 -5.61
C THR A 12 3.38 -12.67 -4.65
N PRO A 13 4.31 -13.64 -4.75
CA PRO A 13 4.37 -14.73 -3.80
C PRO A 13 4.50 -14.15 -2.38
N GLU A 14 3.68 -14.67 -1.47
CA GLU A 14 3.81 -14.42 -0.03
C GLU A 14 5.24 -14.76 0.40
N PRO A 15 5.92 -13.93 1.23
CA PRO A 15 7.20 -14.34 1.77
C PRO A 15 6.96 -15.54 2.70
N GLU A 16 7.42 -16.71 2.28
CA GLU A 16 7.48 -17.91 3.11
C GLU A 16 8.25 -17.58 4.39
N THR A 17 7.57 -17.65 5.52
CA THR A 17 8.18 -17.60 6.86
C THR A 17 9.00 -18.87 7.06
N GLU A 18 10.26 -18.86 6.62
CA GLU A 18 11.26 -19.83 7.08
C GLU A 18 12.38 -19.10 7.81
N ALA A 19 12.38 -19.23 9.14
CA ALA A 19 13.54 -18.96 9.97
C ALA A 19 14.49 -20.16 9.91
N PRO A 20 15.81 -19.96 9.74
CA PRO A 20 16.78 -20.97 10.11
C PRO A 20 17.50 -20.59 11.41
N ALA A 21 17.68 -21.64 12.20
CA ALA A 21 18.31 -21.67 13.50
C ALA A 21 19.81 -21.34 13.48
N GLY A 22 20.22 -20.71 14.59
CA GLY A 22 21.49 -20.76 15.32
C GLY A 22 22.81 -21.16 14.64
N LYS A 23 23.84 -20.35 14.89
CA LYS A 23 25.18 -20.84 15.25
C LYS A 23 25.93 -19.86 16.16
N LEU A 24 26.48 -20.45 17.21
CA LEU A 24 27.32 -19.91 18.27
C LEU A 24 28.78 -19.75 17.79
N VAL A 25 29.45 -18.63 18.05
CA VAL A 25 30.93 -18.55 18.10
C VAL A 25 31.38 -17.62 19.25
N LYS A 26 32.41 -18.07 19.97
CA LYS A 26 32.96 -17.55 21.23
C LYS A 26 33.96 -16.39 21.07
N ALA A 27 33.95 -15.55 22.10
CA ALA A 27 35.05 -14.90 22.85
C ALA A 27 36.11 -14.04 22.13
N ASN A 28 36.39 -12.86 22.72
CA ASN A 28 37.72 -12.55 23.26
C ASN A 28 37.69 -11.45 24.36
N LYS A 29 38.70 -11.56 25.22
CA LYS A 29 38.92 -10.99 26.55
C LYS A 29 39.95 -9.84 26.47
N ALA A 30 39.79 -8.77 27.25
CA ALA A 30 40.89 -7.94 27.76
C ALA A 30 40.45 -7.13 29.00
N GLU A 31 41.38 -7.02 29.97
CA GLU A 31 41.23 -6.63 31.38
C GLU A 31 41.43 -5.11 31.68
N ILE A 32 41.07 -4.76 32.92
CA ILE A 32 40.94 -3.45 33.61
C ILE A 32 42.30 -2.95 34.16
N PRO A 33 42.42 -1.70 34.70
CA PRO A 33 42.31 -1.48 36.17
C PRO A 33 41.66 -0.11 36.58
N ALA A 34 40.68 -0.06 37.50
CA ALA A 34 40.72 0.10 38.98
C ALA A 34 40.85 1.57 39.52
N GLU A 35 39.71 2.13 40.00
CA GLU A 35 39.37 2.78 41.32
C GLU A 35 40.36 3.77 42.03
N PRO A 36 39.92 4.76 42.87
CA PRO A 36 38.96 4.52 43.99
C PRO A 36 37.97 5.62 44.49
N LEU A 37 36.89 5.10 45.09
CA LEU A 37 36.15 5.45 46.34
C LEU A 37 35.50 6.85 46.60
N GLY A 38 34.23 6.81 47.05
CA GLY A 38 33.61 7.87 47.87
C GLY A 38 32.09 7.75 48.15
N GLU A 39 31.73 6.92 49.14
CA GLU A 39 30.63 6.99 50.14
C GLU A 39 29.14 7.33 49.84
N ALA A 40 28.29 6.63 50.61
CA ALA A 40 26.84 6.53 50.56
C ALA A 40 26.05 7.74 51.09
N LYS A 41 24.78 7.87 50.66
CA LYS A 41 23.63 8.18 51.54
C LYS A 41 22.26 7.95 50.86
N THR A 42 21.32 7.69 51.75
CA THR A 42 19.97 7.14 51.63
C THR A 42 18.91 8.13 51.11
N SER A 43 17.85 7.66 50.45
CA SER A 43 16.46 7.98 50.82
C SER A 43 15.40 7.29 49.94
N ASP A 44 14.37 6.85 50.63
CA ASP A 44 13.13 6.16 50.31
C ASP A 44 12.18 6.89 49.31
N SER A 45 11.61 6.16 48.33
CA SER A 45 10.18 6.20 47.92
C SER A 45 9.90 5.50 46.58
N PRO A 46 8.70 4.89 46.39
CA PRO A 46 8.42 4.00 45.26
C PRO A 46 7.77 4.74 44.08
N GLU A 47 8.47 4.82 42.94
CA GLU A 47 7.82 5.21 41.68
C GLU A 47 7.11 4.03 41.04
N LYS A 48 5.79 4.07 41.21
CA LYS A 48 4.81 3.23 40.55
C LYS A 48 4.83 3.53 39.04
N ASN A 49 5.65 2.81 38.29
CA ASN A 49 5.58 2.80 36.83
C ASN A 49 4.30 2.09 36.37
N ARG A 50 3.19 2.81 36.47
CA ARG A 50 1.93 2.47 35.81
C ARG A 50 2.19 2.63 34.31
N ALA A 51 2.38 1.53 33.62
CA ALA A 51 2.41 1.50 32.17
C ALA A 51 1.10 2.10 31.63
N THR A 52 1.16 3.36 31.24
CA THR A 52 0.10 4.03 30.51
C THR A 52 0.08 3.39 29.13
N LYS A 53 -0.92 2.53 28.88
CA LYS A 53 -1.27 2.15 27.49
C LYS A 53 -1.73 3.43 26.82
N GLU A 54 -0.85 4.08 26.07
CA GLU A 54 -1.25 5.10 25.11
C GLU A 54 -2.10 4.42 24.03
N SER A 55 -3.42 4.46 24.19
CA SER A 55 -4.32 4.27 23.06
C SER A 55 -4.20 5.52 22.20
N GLY A 56 -3.13 5.56 21.39
CA GLY A 56 -2.97 6.57 20.36
C GLY A 56 -4.23 6.56 19.50
N ASN A 57 -4.90 7.71 19.40
CA ASN A 57 -5.94 7.92 18.43
C ASN A 57 -5.26 7.95 17.05
N GLU A 58 -5.02 6.76 16.48
CA GLU A 58 -4.49 6.60 15.12
C GLU A 58 -5.45 7.34 14.17
N THR A 59 -5.02 8.50 13.69
CA THR A 59 -5.78 9.31 12.74
C THR A 59 -5.73 8.65 11.37
N SER A 60 -6.60 7.66 11.17
CA SER A 60 -6.74 6.96 9.89
C SER A 60 -7.18 7.94 8.80
N ARG A 61 -6.47 7.95 7.66
CA ARG A 61 -6.83 8.80 6.52
C ARG A 61 -7.92 8.13 5.70
N TYR A 62 -8.72 8.97 5.06
CA TYR A 62 -9.76 8.56 4.13
C TYR A 62 -9.49 9.14 2.75
N TRP A 63 -9.85 8.39 1.73
CA TRP A 63 -9.52 8.70 0.34
C TRP A 63 -10.77 8.71 -0.55
N LEU A 64 -10.63 9.24 -1.75
CA LEU A 64 -11.63 9.13 -2.81
C LEU A 64 -10.92 8.78 -4.11
N MET A 65 -11.37 7.70 -4.75
CA MET A 65 -10.74 7.13 -5.94
C MET A 65 -11.74 7.10 -7.08
N LYS A 66 -11.39 7.71 -8.21
CA LYS A 66 -12.29 7.87 -9.37
C LYS A 66 -12.07 6.77 -10.40
N SER A 67 -13.16 6.19 -10.89
CA SER A 67 -13.16 5.23 -11.99
C SER A 67 -14.40 5.42 -12.86
N GLU A 68 -14.33 4.96 -14.10
CA GLU A 68 -15.39 5.16 -15.10
C GLU A 68 -16.24 3.90 -15.23
N PRO A 69 -17.53 3.92 -14.89
CA PRO A 69 -18.38 2.73 -14.95
C PRO A 69 -18.92 2.42 -16.35
N GLU A 70 -18.88 3.40 -17.27
CA GLU A 70 -19.36 3.26 -18.64
C GLU A 70 -18.20 2.98 -19.61
N SER A 71 -18.52 2.42 -20.78
CA SER A 71 -17.52 2.07 -21.79
C SER A 71 -16.90 3.33 -22.40
N ARG A 72 -15.57 3.40 -22.38
CA ARG A 72 -14.81 4.45 -23.06
C ARG A 72 -13.50 3.89 -23.57
N LEU A 73 -13.18 4.20 -24.82
CA LEU A 73 -11.96 3.70 -25.45
C LEU A 73 -10.81 4.67 -25.25
N GLU A 74 -9.69 4.16 -24.74
CA GLU A 74 -8.39 4.81 -24.78
C GLU A 74 -7.44 3.96 -25.59
N LYS A 75 -6.86 4.54 -26.66
CA LYS A 75 -5.94 3.81 -27.56
C LYS A 75 -6.52 2.47 -28.06
N GLY A 76 -7.84 2.39 -28.26
CA GLY A 76 -8.53 1.18 -28.72
C GLY A 76 -8.87 0.15 -27.63
N ILE A 77 -8.60 0.44 -26.36
CA ILE A 77 -8.88 -0.42 -25.21
C ILE A 77 -9.97 0.21 -24.35
N ASP A 78 -10.92 -0.61 -23.91
CA ASP A 78 -11.97 -0.16 -23.00
C ASP A 78 -11.42 -0.01 -21.57
N VAL A 79 -11.51 1.21 -21.03
CA VAL A 79 -11.07 1.54 -19.66
C VAL A 79 -12.19 1.44 -18.62
N LYS A 80 -13.38 0.99 -19.01
CA LYS A 80 -14.51 0.71 -18.12
C LYS A 80 -14.09 -0.10 -16.89
N PHE A 81 -14.40 0.44 -15.72
CA PHE A 81 -14.30 -0.25 -14.46
C PHE A 81 -15.23 0.39 -13.42
N GLY A 82 -16.42 -0.19 -13.27
CA GLY A 82 -17.41 0.20 -12.25
C GLY A 82 -17.26 -0.57 -10.94
N ILE A 83 -18.13 -0.24 -9.98
CA ILE A 83 -18.18 -0.94 -8.68
C ILE A 83 -18.66 -2.38 -8.83
N GLU A 84 -19.55 -2.63 -9.78
CA GLU A 84 -20.03 -3.98 -10.12
C GLU A 84 -18.92 -4.82 -10.76
N ASP A 85 -18.04 -4.20 -11.56
CA ASP A 85 -16.87 -4.89 -12.11
C ASP A 85 -15.89 -5.28 -10.99
N LEU A 86 -15.73 -4.45 -9.95
CA LEU A 86 -14.95 -4.79 -8.75
C LEU A 86 -15.58 -5.93 -7.95
N LYS A 87 -16.90 -5.91 -7.74
CA LYS A 87 -17.65 -6.98 -7.06
C LYS A 87 -17.48 -8.34 -7.77
N ALA A 88 -17.35 -8.33 -9.09
CA ALA A 88 -17.16 -9.53 -9.90
C ALA A 88 -15.71 -10.05 -9.90
N GLN A 89 -14.74 -9.29 -9.39
CA GLN A 89 -13.35 -9.75 -9.33
C GLN A 89 -13.17 -10.89 -8.31
N PRO A 90 -12.18 -11.77 -8.50
CA PRO A 90 -11.77 -12.73 -7.48
C PRO A 90 -11.50 -12.03 -6.14
N ARG A 91 -12.11 -12.55 -5.06
CA ARG A 91 -12.03 -11.96 -3.71
C ARG A 91 -12.47 -10.48 -3.66
N GLN A 92 -13.26 -10.02 -4.64
CA GLN A 92 -13.68 -8.61 -4.78
C GLN A 92 -12.49 -7.63 -4.71
N THR A 93 -11.33 -8.07 -5.20
CA THR A 93 -10.05 -7.37 -5.10
C THR A 93 -9.54 -7.01 -6.49
N ALA A 94 -9.06 -5.79 -6.67
CA ALA A 94 -8.48 -5.33 -7.94
C ALA A 94 -7.27 -4.43 -7.73
N CYS A 95 -6.36 -4.43 -8.71
CA CYS A 95 -5.29 -3.44 -8.78
C CYS A 95 -5.81 -2.09 -9.32
N TRP A 96 -5.43 -1.01 -8.64
CA TRP A 96 -5.79 0.36 -9.01
C TRP A 96 -4.74 0.99 -9.93
N ASP A 97 -4.66 0.42 -11.13
CA ASP A 97 -3.68 0.78 -12.13
C ASP A 97 -4.11 1.98 -12.99
N GLY A 98 -3.16 2.54 -13.75
CA GLY A 98 -3.44 3.60 -14.73
C GLY A 98 -3.39 5.03 -14.21
N VAL A 99 -2.98 5.26 -12.96
CA VAL A 99 -2.76 6.62 -12.46
C VAL A 99 -1.52 7.22 -13.13
N ARG A 100 -1.73 8.30 -13.91
CA ARG A 100 -0.68 9.04 -14.65
C ARG A 100 -0.59 10.52 -14.25
N ASN A 101 -1.11 10.87 -13.08
CA ASN A 101 -0.96 12.19 -12.47
C ASN A 101 0.02 12.11 -11.29
N TYR A 102 1.02 13.00 -11.26
CA TYR A 102 2.08 12.98 -10.25
C TYR A 102 1.56 13.21 -8.81
N GLN A 103 0.59 14.10 -8.63
CA GLN A 103 0.00 14.37 -7.32
C GLN A 103 -0.83 13.18 -6.84
N ALA A 104 -1.68 12.62 -7.71
CA ALA A 104 -2.45 11.42 -7.41
C ALA A 104 -1.55 10.22 -7.07
N ARG A 105 -0.46 10.03 -7.82
CA ARG A 105 0.56 9.02 -7.51
C ARG A 105 1.19 9.24 -6.14
N ASN A 106 1.51 10.48 -5.79
CA ASN A 106 2.08 10.79 -4.48
C ASN A 106 1.08 10.47 -3.35
N PHE A 107 -0.22 10.68 -3.57
CA PHE A 107 -1.26 10.24 -2.63
C PHE A 107 -1.36 8.72 -2.52
N LEU A 108 -1.32 7.98 -3.63
CA LEU A 108 -1.25 6.50 -3.56
C LEU A 108 -0.08 6.06 -2.68
N ARG A 109 1.11 6.63 -2.89
CA ARG A 109 2.31 6.28 -2.10
C ARG A 109 2.21 6.60 -0.60
N THR A 110 1.23 7.36 -0.16
CA THR A 110 1.00 7.66 1.26
C THR A 110 -0.17 6.91 1.88
N MET A 111 -0.94 6.16 1.08
CA MET A 111 -2.01 5.29 1.56
C MET A 111 -1.44 4.13 2.38
N LYS A 112 -2.20 3.69 3.38
CA LYS A 112 -1.80 2.62 4.31
C LYS A 112 -2.78 1.47 4.31
N LEU A 113 -2.27 0.28 4.63
CA LEU A 113 -3.08 -0.93 4.77
C LEU A 113 -4.24 -0.68 5.73
N GLY A 114 -5.45 -1.05 5.31
CA GLY A 114 -6.66 -0.88 6.11
C GLY A 114 -7.33 0.49 6.02
N GLU A 115 -6.69 1.51 5.44
CA GLU A 115 -7.35 2.79 5.17
C GLU A 115 -8.48 2.60 4.15
N LYS A 116 -9.50 3.46 4.26
CA LYS A 116 -10.71 3.37 3.44
C LYS A 116 -10.73 4.43 2.35
N ALA A 117 -11.33 4.09 1.23
CA ALA A 117 -11.58 5.02 0.15
C ALA A 117 -13.03 4.93 -0.34
N PHE A 118 -13.58 6.07 -0.77
CA PHE A 118 -14.81 6.10 -1.55
C PHE A 118 -14.50 5.74 -3.00
N PHE A 119 -15.24 4.77 -3.55
CA PHE A 119 -15.23 4.46 -4.98
C PHE A 119 -16.17 5.43 -5.69
N TYR A 120 -15.61 6.33 -6.49
CA TYR A 120 -16.36 7.38 -7.17
C TYR A 120 -16.49 7.06 -8.66
N HIS A 121 -17.73 6.98 -9.15
CA HIS A 121 -18.04 6.90 -10.58
C HIS A 121 -17.91 8.29 -11.21
N SER A 122 -16.98 8.41 -12.15
CA SER A 122 -16.75 9.62 -12.94
C SER A 122 -17.05 9.39 -14.41
N ASN A 123 -17.28 10.49 -15.15
CA ASN A 123 -17.44 10.47 -16.61
C ASN A 123 -18.54 9.50 -17.10
N CYS A 124 -19.67 9.49 -16.39
CA CYS A 124 -20.85 8.69 -16.67
C CYS A 124 -22.10 9.56 -16.54
N LYS A 125 -23.27 9.02 -16.93
CA LYS A 125 -24.55 9.74 -16.84
C LYS A 125 -24.90 10.14 -15.41
N GLU A 126 -24.57 9.28 -14.44
CA GLU A 126 -24.84 9.46 -13.02
C GLU A 126 -23.52 9.44 -12.23
N PRO A 127 -22.77 10.57 -12.15
CA PRO A 127 -21.52 10.62 -11.41
C PRO A 127 -21.78 10.72 -9.90
N GLY A 128 -21.00 9.98 -9.09
CA GLY A 128 -21.21 9.94 -7.65
C GLY A 128 -20.41 8.87 -6.92
N ILE A 129 -20.54 8.84 -5.59
CA ILE A 129 -19.96 7.78 -4.76
C ILE A 129 -20.81 6.52 -4.92
N ALA A 130 -20.20 5.44 -5.40
CA ALA A 130 -20.86 4.17 -5.68
C ALA A 130 -20.61 3.10 -4.61
N GLY A 131 -19.61 3.29 -3.73
CA GLY A 131 -19.31 2.35 -2.66
C GLY A 131 -18.09 2.72 -1.83
N LEU A 132 -17.76 1.83 -0.88
CA LEU A 132 -16.56 1.90 -0.04
C LEU A 132 -15.61 0.76 -0.39
N VAL A 133 -14.32 1.07 -0.41
CA VAL A 133 -13.23 0.10 -0.58
C VAL A 133 -12.19 0.31 0.51
N LYS A 134 -11.33 -0.70 0.69
CA LYS A 134 -10.24 -0.70 1.65
C LYS A 134 -8.93 -1.06 0.96
N ILE A 135 -7.84 -0.41 1.35
CA ILE A 135 -6.50 -0.73 0.83
C ILE A 135 -6.02 -2.04 1.43
N VAL A 136 -5.64 -2.99 0.57
CA VAL A 136 -5.13 -4.32 0.95
C VAL A 136 -3.70 -4.59 0.47
N LYS A 137 -3.13 -3.69 -0.35
CA LYS A 137 -1.70 -3.68 -0.69
C LYS A 137 -1.27 -2.25 -0.96
N GLU A 138 -0.27 -1.77 -0.22
CA GLU A 138 0.32 -0.42 -0.41
C GLU A 138 1.01 -0.29 -1.77
N ALA A 139 1.28 0.95 -2.18
CA ALA A 139 1.88 1.32 -3.44
C ALA A 139 3.06 0.44 -3.90
N TYR A 140 2.91 -0.14 -5.08
CA TYR A 140 3.93 -0.90 -5.80
C TYR A 140 3.98 -0.49 -7.28
N PRO A 141 5.01 -0.87 -8.05
CA PRO A 141 5.11 -0.47 -9.46
C PRO A 141 3.90 -0.90 -10.30
N ASP A 142 3.34 0.05 -11.05
CA ASP A 142 2.25 -0.24 -11.98
C ASP A 142 2.78 -0.98 -13.23
N HIS A 143 2.49 -2.27 -13.39
CA HIS A 143 3.03 -3.03 -14.52
C HIS A 143 2.57 -2.50 -15.89
N THR A 144 1.39 -1.87 -15.96
CA THR A 144 0.81 -1.36 -17.21
C THR A 144 1.61 -0.22 -17.83
N GLN A 145 2.50 0.42 -17.05
CA GLN A 145 3.39 1.46 -17.57
C GLN A 145 4.45 0.91 -18.52
N PHE A 146 4.76 -0.39 -18.46
CA PHE A 146 5.78 -1.05 -19.29
C PHE A 146 5.21 -1.81 -20.50
N GLU A 147 3.90 -2.03 -20.53
CA GLU A 147 3.20 -2.78 -21.57
C GLU A 147 2.88 -1.87 -22.76
N LYS A 148 3.52 -2.07 -23.92
CA LYS A 148 3.33 -1.21 -25.11
C LYS A 148 1.89 -1.13 -25.60
N ASP A 149 1.14 -2.22 -25.42
CA ASP A 149 -0.26 -2.31 -25.83
C ASP A 149 -1.21 -1.71 -24.79
N SER A 150 -0.73 -1.33 -23.60
CA SER A 150 -1.57 -0.72 -22.57
C SER A 150 -1.96 0.71 -22.97
N PRO A 151 -3.21 1.14 -22.66
CA PRO A 151 -3.60 2.54 -22.84
C PRO A 151 -2.69 3.49 -22.06
N HIS A 152 -2.10 3.02 -20.95
CA HIS A 152 -1.27 3.81 -20.05
C HIS A 152 0.22 3.45 -20.11
N TYR A 153 0.68 2.90 -21.23
CA TYR A 153 2.10 2.77 -21.52
C TYR A 153 2.83 4.11 -21.38
N ASP A 154 3.98 4.10 -20.70
CA ASP A 154 4.87 5.25 -20.59
C ASP A 154 6.29 4.87 -21.03
N PRO A 155 6.74 5.28 -22.24
CA PRO A 155 8.07 4.94 -22.75
C PRO A 155 9.21 5.55 -21.93
N SER A 156 8.91 6.56 -21.11
CA SER A 156 9.89 7.24 -20.28
C SER A 156 10.07 6.61 -18.89
N SER A 157 9.21 5.63 -18.53
CA SER A 157 9.34 4.88 -17.29
C SER A 157 10.31 3.70 -17.45
N LYS A 158 11.22 3.55 -16.48
CA LYS A 158 12.24 2.50 -16.49
C LYS A 158 11.94 1.48 -15.38
N LYS A 159 12.31 0.21 -15.59
CA LYS A 159 12.02 -0.87 -14.65
C LYS A 159 12.82 -0.78 -13.34
N ASP A 160 14.01 -0.20 -13.39
CA ASP A 160 14.89 0.06 -12.24
C ASP A 160 14.36 1.19 -11.34
N ASN A 161 13.69 2.18 -11.92
CA ASN A 161 13.03 3.27 -11.19
C ASN A 161 11.65 3.60 -11.78
N PRO A 162 10.62 2.78 -11.47
CA PRO A 162 9.28 2.95 -12.03
C PRO A 162 8.65 4.28 -11.63
N LYS A 163 8.16 5.03 -12.63
CA LYS A 163 7.54 6.34 -12.42
C LYS A 163 6.20 6.26 -11.73
N TRP A 164 5.41 5.23 -12.08
CA TRP A 164 4.02 5.08 -11.68
C TRP A 164 3.85 3.95 -10.68
N SER A 165 2.92 4.16 -9.77
CA SER A 165 2.58 3.24 -8.69
C SER A 165 1.10 2.93 -8.74
N MET A 166 0.73 1.74 -8.29
CA MET A 166 -0.64 1.28 -8.10
C MET A 166 -0.75 0.51 -6.79
N GLU A 167 -1.97 0.22 -6.37
CA GLU A 167 -2.29 -0.45 -5.11
C GLU A 167 -3.33 -1.55 -5.33
N ASN A 168 -3.57 -2.39 -4.33
CA ASN A 168 -4.74 -3.28 -4.36
C ASN A 168 -5.82 -2.78 -3.41
N LEU A 169 -7.05 -2.79 -3.91
CA LEU A 169 -8.25 -2.46 -3.16
C LEU A 169 -9.13 -3.70 -3.06
N ILE A 170 -9.83 -3.83 -1.94
CA ILE A 170 -10.95 -4.76 -1.79
C ILE A 170 -12.24 -3.99 -1.54
N LEU A 171 -13.36 -4.50 -2.01
CA LEU A 171 -14.67 -4.02 -1.58
C LEU A 171 -14.80 -4.15 -0.05
N SER A 172 -15.28 -3.10 0.62
CA SER A 172 -15.44 -3.07 2.08
C SER A 172 -16.78 -3.62 2.55
#